data_AF-A0A3A4XQ48-F1
#
_entry.id   AF-A0A3A4XQ48-F1
#
_cell.length_a   1.000
_cell.length_b   1.000
_cell.length_c   1.000
_cell.angle_alpha   90.00
_cell.angle_beta   90.00
_cell.angle_gamma   90.00
#
_symmetry.space_group_name_H-M   'P 1'
#
loop_
_entity.id
_entity.type
_entity.pdbx_description
1 polymer ?
#
loop_
_entity_poly.entity_id
_entity_poly.type
_entity_poly.pdbx_seq_one_letter_code
_entity_poly.pdbx_strand_id
1 'polypeptide(L)'
;MRNGELAFYNQRVIRVFISSTFRDMNLERNHLVTVVFPELRERIEQLGLEFFDVDLRWGVPNKDLNGETANSWEYCRQWIDRVEPFFVCILGQRYGWVPEPEHFRDEADRQQQQHVPRSVTDLEVRHAVLDARRKRRSYFYPRATPVRNLHQETDTAEPFTCQ
;
A
#
# COMPACT_ATOMS: atom_id res chain seq x y z
N MET A 1 -26.45 28.78 2.97
CA MET A 1 -24.98 28.89 3.00
C MET A 1 -24.40 27.73 3.81
N ARG A 2 -23.70 26.80 3.15
CA ARG A 2 -22.39 26.24 3.55
C ARG A 2 -21.93 25.33 2.40
N ASN A 3 -21.31 25.99 1.42
CA ASN A 3 -20.31 25.38 0.55
C ASN A 3 -19.09 25.04 1.42
N GLY A 4 -18.49 23.87 1.22
CA GLY A 4 -17.29 23.45 1.94
C GLY A 4 -16.82 22.08 1.49
N GLU A 5 -16.14 22.05 0.35
CA GLU A 5 -15.08 21.10 -0.05
C GLU A 5 -15.31 19.59 0.20
N LEU A 6 -15.98 18.93 -0.75
CA LEU A 6 -15.64 17.56 -1.13
C LEU A 6 -14.74 17.67 -2.37
N ALA A 7 -13.44 17.49 -2.18
CA ALA A 7 -12.44 17.54 -3.24
C ALA A 7 -12.87 16.68 -4.44
N PHE A 8 -12.76 17.27 -5.63
CA PHE A 8 -13.16 16.72 -6.91
C PHE A 8 -12.70 15.27 -7.12
N TYR A 9 -13.63 14.32 -7.01
CA TYR A 9 -13.46 13.02 -7.64
C TYR A 9 -13.44 13.25 -9.15
N ASN A 10 -12.25 13.36 -9.74
CA ASN A 10 -12.13 13.42 -11.18
C ASN A 10 -12.55 12.05 -11.72
N GLN A 11 -13.80 11.93 -12.17
CA GLN A 11 -14.40 10.67 -12.65
C GLN A 11 -13.70 10.06 -13.87
N ARG A 12 -12.69 10.76 -14.40
CA ARG A 12 -11.84 10.29 -15.49
C ARG A 12 -10.57 9.57 -15.03
N VAL A 13 -10.30 9.50 -13.72
CA VAL A 13 -9.07 8.90 -13.20
C VAL A 13 -9.37 7.61 -12.45
N ILE A 14 -8.78 6.51 -12.88
CA ILE A 14 -8.84 5.21 -12.24
C ILE A 14 -7.56 5.00 -11.44
N ARG A 15 -7.68 4.81 -10.13
CA ARG A 15 -6.54 4.58 -9.23
C ARG A 15 -6.61 3.22 -8.57
N VAL A 16 -5.46 2.56 -8.46
CA VAL A 16 -5.27 1.25 -7.84
C VAL A 16 -4.15 1.36 -6.80
N PHE A 17 -4.40 0.93 -5.56
CA PHE A 17 -3.37 0.79 -4.54
C PHE A 17 -2.97 -0.68 -4.42
N ILE A 18 -1.67 -0.97 -4.46
CA ILE A 18 -1.15 -2.34 -4.33
C ILE A 18 -0.48 -2.55 -2.97
N SER A 19 -1.16 -3.30 -2.11
CA SER A 19 -0.60 -3.83 -0.86
C SER A 19 0.00 -5.21 -1.08
N SER A 20 1.21 -5.43 -0.58
CA SER A 20 1.91 -6.72 -0.59
C SER A 20 3.14 -6.67 0.28
N THR A 21 3.58 -7.83 0.74
CA THR A 21 4.86 -8.00 1.40
C THR A 21 6.03 -7.82 0.43
N PHE A 22 7.15 -7.29 0.92
CA PHE A 22 8.29 -6.93 0.08
C PHE A 22 9.12 -8.14 -0.36
N ARG A 23 9.46 -9.06 0.54
CA ARG A 23 10.47 -10.09 0.27
C ARG A 23 9.97 -11.25 -0.61
N ASP A 24 8.69 -11.61 -0.53
CA ASP A 24 8.16 -12.84 -1.13
C ASP A 24 7.14 -12.61 -2.26
N MET A 25 6.88 -11.37 -2.69
CA MET A 25 5.97 -11.01 -3.80
C MET A 25 6.65 -10.21 -4.92
N ASN A 26 7.99 -10.22 -4.98
CA ASN A 26 8.76 -9.39 -5.93
C ASN A 26 8.45 -9.71 -7.39
N LEU A 27 8.31 -11.00 -7.72
CA LEU A 27 8.05 -11.44 -9.09
C LEU A 27 6.66 -11.05 -9.55
N GLU A 28 5.65 -11.26 -8.70
CA GLU A 28 4.27 -10.89 -8.96
C GLU A 28 4.12 -9.37 -9.11
N ARG A 29 4.74 -8.58 -8.20
CA ARG A 29 4.77 -7.12 -8.34
C ARG A 29 5.52 -6.66 -9.59
N ASN A 30 6.67 -7.26 -9.91
CA ASN A 30 7.39 -6.95 -11.15
C ASN A 30 6.49 -7.18 -12.36
N HIS A 31 5.78 -8.30 -12.41
CA HIS A 31 4.89 -8.61 -13.51
C HIS A 31 3.72 -7.62 -13.62
N LEU A 32 3.18 -7.17 -12.48
CA LEU A 32 2.16 -6.12 -12.47
C LEU A 32 2.70 -4.82 -13.11
N VAL A 33 3.88 -4.35 -12.70
CA VAL A 33 4.45 -3.08 -13.17
C VAL A 33 4.94 -3.15 -14.62
N THR A 34 5.52 -4.28 -15.05
CA THR A 34 6.16 -4.37 -16.38
C THR A 34 5.25 -4.92 -17.47
N VAL A 35 4.15 -5.59 -17.13
CA VAL A 35 3.25 -6.23 -18.11
C VAL A 35 1.81 -5.77 -17.91
N VAL A 36 1.23 -6.00 -16.72
CA VAL A 36 -0.22 -5.84 -16.51
C VAL A 36 -0.65 -4.37 -16.51
N PHE A 37 0.04 -3.50 -15.77
CA PHE A 37 -0.30 -2.08 -15.67
C PHE A 37 -0.08 -1.30 -16.98
N PRO A 38 1.00 -1.54 -17.75
CA PRO A 38 1.13 -0.96 -19.09
C PRO A 38 -0.04 -1.32 -20.01
N GLU A 39 -0.44 -2.60 -20.05
CA GLU A 39 -1.57 -3.04 -20.88
C GLU A 39 -2.91 -2.45 -20.40
N LEU A 40 -3.15 -2.44 -19.09
CA LEU A 40 -4.35 -1.82 -18.51
C LEU A 40 -4.42 -0.32 -18.81
N ARG A 41 -3.29 0.38 -18.71
CA ARG A 41 -3.18 1.81 -19.00
C ARG A 41 -3.58 2.10 -20.44
N GLU A 42 -3.03 1.37 -21.41
CA GLU A 42 -3.39 1.52 -22.83
C GLU A 42 -4.90 1.35 -23.07
N ARG A 43 -5.49 0.28 -22.49
CA ARG A 43 -6.93 0.01 -22.62
C ARG A 43 -7.80 1.08 -21.98
N ILE A 44 -7.38 1.63 -20.84
CA ILE A 44 -8.11 2.68 -20.11
C ILE A 44 -7.99 4.03 -20.84
N GLU A 45 -6.82 4.34 -21.39
CA GLU A 45 -6.57 5.56 -22.18
C GLU A 45 -7.41 5.59 -23.46
N GLN A 46 -7.62 4.44 -24.12
CA GLN A 46 -8.54 4.31 -25.26
C GLN A 46 -9.99 4.67 -24.90
N LEU A 47 -10.37 4.58 -23.62
CA LEU A 47 -11.69 4.99 -23.12
C LEU A 47 -11.73 6.47 -22.71
N GLY A 48 -10.66 7.23 -22.91
CA GLY A 48 -10.53 8.63 -22.50
C GLY A 48 -10.39 8.82 -20.98
N LEU A 49 -9.88 7.79 -20.29
CA LEU A 49 -9.65 7.76 -18.86
C LEU A 49 -8.13 7.69 -18.58
N GLU A 50 -7.71 8.12 -17.40
CA GLU A 50 -6.33 8.01 -16.93
C GLU A 50 -6.21 6.86 -15.92
N PHE A 51 -5.10 6.13 -15.95
CA PHE A 51 -4.81 5.07 -15.00
C PHE A 51 -3.63 5.45 -14.08
N PHE A 52 -3.75 5.19 -12.79
CA PHE A 52 -2.67 5.37 -11.82
C PHE A 52 -2.58 4.15 -10.90
N ASP A 53 -1.52 3.40 -11.05
CA ASP A 53 -1.08 2.39 -10.09
C ASP A 53 -0.21 3.05 -9.01
N VAL A 54 -0.53 2.78 -7.75
CA VAL A 54 0.27 3.17 -6.59
C VAL A 54 0.87 1.91 -6.00
N ASP A 55 2.11 1.64 -6.41
CA ASP A 55 2.97 0.60 -5.86
C ASP A 55 4.17 1.24 -5.15
N LEU A 56 4.14 1.21 -3.81
CA LEU A 56 5.16 1.86 -2.97
C LEU A 56 6.40 0.97 -2.76
N ARG A 57 6.61 -0.04 -3.62
CA ARG A 57 7.76 -0.95 -3.53
C ARG A 57 9.11 -0.26 -3.72
N TRP A 58 9.15 0.86 -4.43
CA TRP A 58 10.38 1.62 -4.69
C TRP A 58 10.94 2.33 -3.44
N GLY A 59 10.31 2.12 -2.29
CA GLY A 59 10.73 2.71 -1.04
C GLY A 59 9.90 3.93 -0.70
N VAL A 60 10.03 4.33 0.56
CA VAL A 60 9.38 5.51 1.09
C VAL A 60 10.39 6.64 0.91
N PRO A 61 10.05 7.72 0.19
CA PRO A 61 10.98 8.83 -0.01
C PRO A 61 11.42 9.42 1.33
N ASN A 62 12.60 10.05 1.41
CA ASN A 62 13.06 10.70 2.65
C ASN A 62 12.03 11.70 3.22
N LYS A 63 11.22 12.28 2.34
CA LYS A 63 10.15 13.20 2.66
C LYS A 63 8.78 12.68 2.20
N ASP A 64 7.74 12.80 3.02
CA ASP A 64 6.38 12.41 2.69
C ASP A 64 5.71 13.43 1.73
N LEU A 65 4.41 13.23 1.43
CA LEU A 65 3.66 14.12 0.51
C LEU A 65 3.48 15.55 1.06
N ASN A 66 3.80 15.79 2.34
CA ASN A 66 3.72 17.07 3.00
C ASN A 66 5.11 17.70 3.25
N GLY A 67 6.20 17.03 2.86
CA GLY A 67 7.58 17.52 3.05
C GLY A 67 8.18 17.25 4.43
N GLU A 68 7.51 16.45 5.27
CA GLU A 68 8.06 15.97 6.53
C GLU A 68 8.93 14.74 6.29
N THR A 69 9.80 14.35 7.23
CA THR A 69 10.48 13.04 7.13
C THR A 69 9.45 11.96 6.81
N ALA A 70 9.72 10.93 6.04
CA ALA A 70 8.68 9.93 5.82
C ALA A 70 8.78 8.78 6.83
N ASN A 71 7.64 8.30 7.29
CA ASN A 71 7.50 6.99 7.90
C ASN A 71 6.73 6.10 6.91
N SER A 72 7.14 4.84 6.79
CA SER A 72 6.53 3.88 5.87
C SER A 72 5.04 3.70 6.05
N TRP A 73 4.56 3.59 7.29
CA TRP A 73 3.13 3.47 7.58
C TRP A 73 2.38 4.74 7.20
N GLU A 74 2.78 5.91 7.69
CA GLU A 74 2.09 7.18 7.45
C GLU A 74 2.06 7.53 5.95
N TYR A 75 3.14 7.23 5.23
CA TYR A 75 3.21 7.42 3.80
C TYR A 75 2.23 6.49 3.06
N CYS A 76 2.18 5.20 3.44
CA CYS A 76 1.17 4.27 2.92
C CYS A 76 -0.25 4.75 3.25
N ARG A 77 -0.53 5.14 4.50
CA ARG A 77 -1.82 5.65 4.98
C ARG A 77 -2.31 6.82 4.13
N GLN A 78 -1.42 7.79 3.91
CA GLN A 78 -1.66 8.97 3.07
C GLN A 78 -2.00 8.63 1.61
N TRP A 79 -1.36 7.62 1.04
CA TRP A 79 -1.67 7.17 -0.32
C TRP A 79 -2.97 6.38 -0.38
N ILE A 80 -3.21 5.50 0.58
CA ILE A 80 -4.46 4.75 0.72
C ILE A 80 -5.63 5.74 0.80
N ASP A 81 -5.51 6.85 1.53
CA ASP A 81 -6.56 7.88 1.60
C ASP A 81 -6.87 8.56 0.26
N ARG A 82 -5.89 8.66 -0.64
CA ARG A 82 -6.03 9.34 -1.95
C ARG A 82 -6.40 8.39 -3.09
N VAL A 83 -6.23 7.08 -2.88
CA VAL A 83 -6.41 6.06 -3.92
C VAL A 83 -7.74 5.36 -3.74
N GLU A 84 -8.66 5.73 -4.60
CA GLU A 84 -9.97 5.10 -4.73
C GLU A 84 -10.34 5.02 -6.22
N PRO A 85 -11.13 4.02 -6.64
CA PRO A 85 -11.92 3.10 -5.81
C PRO A 85 -11.25 1.75 -5.53
N PHE A 86 -10.03 1.48 -6.00
CA PHE A 86 -9.48 0.11 -5.97
C PHE A 86 -8.36 -0.08 -4.96
N PHE A 87 -8.45 -1.16 -4.19
CA PHE A 87 -7.39 -1.69 -3.34
C PHE A 87 -7.14 -3.15 -3.70
N VAL A 88 -5.89 -3.51 -3.95
CA VAL A 88 -5.50 -4.89 -4.26
C VAL A 88 -4.44 -5.30 -3.27
N CYS A 89 -4.68 -6.41 -2.58
CA CYS A 89 -3.73 -7.03 -1.67
C CYS A 89 -3.29 -8.37 -2.25
N ILE A 90 -2.00 -8.53 -2.53
CA ILE A 90 -1.41 -9.82 -2.91
C ILE A 90 -0.52 -10.27 -1.74
N LEU A 91 -0.67 -11.52 -1.29
CA LEU A 91 0.01 -12.01 -0.09
C LEU A 91 0.66 -13.36 -0.33
N GLY A 92 1.89 -13.52 0.14
CA GLY A 92 2.62 -14.79 0.10
C GLY A 92 2.50 -15.56 1.41
N GLN A 93 3.66 -15.94 1.94
CA GLN A 93 3.80 -16.68 3.19
C GLN A 93 4.18 -15.77 4.37
N ARG A 94 4.29 -14.46 4.10
CA ARG A 94 4.69 -13.45 5.08
C ARG A 94 3.55 -12.46 5.30
N TYR A 95 3.55 -11.88 6.50
CA TYR A 95 2.66 -10.77 6.85
C TYR A 95 3.35 -9.40 6.78
N GLY A 96 4.66 -9.36 6.48
CA GLY A 96 5.43 -8.12 6.36
C GLY A 96 6.20 -7.78 7.63
N TRP A 97 6.85 -6.61 7.63
CA TRP A 97 7.62 -6.10 8.78
C TRP A 97 6.71 -5.41 9.79
N VAL A 98 7.01 -5.59 11.08
CA VAL A 98 6.33 -4.99 12.23
C VAL A 98 7.17 -3.79 12.71
N PRO A 99 6.73 -2.54 12.49
CA PRO A 99 7.40 -1.36 13.03
C PRO A 99 7.34 -1.30 14.55
N GLU A 100 8.43 -0.89 15.18
CA GLU A 100 8.40 -0.50 16.59
C GLU A 100 7.50 0.73 16.81
N PRO A 101 6.81 0.85 17.96
CA PRO A 101 5.87 1.92 18.21
C PRO A 101 6.47 3.33 18.09
N GLU A 102 7.74 3.52 18.44
CA GLU A 102 8.40 4.83 18.39
C GLU A 102 8.52 5.38 16.97
N HIS A 103 8.39 4.53 15.96
CA HIS A 103 8.40 4.97 14.57
C HIS A 103 7.11 5.72 14.20
N PHE A 104 5.98 5.43 14.85
CA PHE A 104 4.70 6.07 14.55
C PHE A 104 4.66 7.51 15.08
N ARG A 105 4.21 8.45 14.26
CA ARG A 105 3.98 9.85 14.62
C ARG A 105 2.64 10.06 15.28
N ASP A 106 1.62 9.40 14.74
CA ASP A 106 0.27 9.46 15.24
C ASP A 106 0.21 8.74 16.60
N GLU A 107 -0.20 9.45 17.63
CA GLU A 107 -0.21 8.92 19.00
C GLU A 107 -1.20 7.77 19.16
N ALA A 108 -2.32 7.78 18.43
CA ALA A 108 -3.29 6.70 18.47
C ALA A 108 -2.73 5.43 17.80
N ASP A 109 -2.08 5.60 16.63
CA ASP A 109 -1.42 4.47 15.94
C ASP A 109 -0.26 3.91 16.80
N ARG A 110 0.51 4.78 17.46
CA ARG A 110 1.59 4.40 18.39
C ARG A 110 1.06 3.58 19.56
N GLN A 111 0.04 4.08 20.26
CA GLN A 111 -0.58 3.37 21.39
C GLN A 111 -1.16 2.03 20.94
N GLN A 112 -1.83 1.99 19.79
CA GLN A 112 -2.35 0.75 19.23
C GLN A 112 -1.24 -0.25 18.95
N GLN A 113 -0.11 0.19 18.38
CA GLN A 113 1.04 -0.66 18.11
C GLN A 113 1.70 -1.19 19.39
N GLN A 114 1.76 -0.40 20.47
CA GLN A 114 2.27 -0.86 21.77
C GLN A 114 1.42 -2.00 22.35
N HIS A 115 0.11 -1.93 22.20
CA HIS A 115 -0.81 -2.94 22.73
C HIS A 115 -0.95 -4.16 21.82
N VAL A 116 -0.99 -3.94 20.50
CA VAL A 116 -1.18 -4.99 19.50
C VAL A 116 -0.24 -4.72 18.32
N PRO A 117 0.99 -5.26 18.35
CA PRO A 117 1.94 -5.07 17.26
C PRO A 117 1.41 -5.66 15.95
N ARG A 118 1.45 -4.85 14.89
CA ARG A 118 0.97 -5.20 13.54
C ARG A 118 2.02 -4.91 12.51
N SER A 119 2.02 -5.72 11.46
CA SER A 119 2.85 -5.42 10.29
C SER A 119 2.26 -4.26 9.49
N VAL A 120 3.10 -3.56 8.72
CA VAL A 120 2.63 -2.49 7.82
C VAL A 120 1.54 -3.01 6.88
N THR A 121 1.67 -4.22 6.34
CA THR A 121 0.65 -4.82 5.45
C THR A 121 -0.68 -5.06 6.17
N ASP A 122 -0.68 -5.50 7.44
CA ASP A 122 -1.92 -5.64 8.23
C ASP A 122 -2.57 -4.26 8.47
N LEU A 123 -1.76 -3.25 8.79
CA LEU A 123 -2.24 -1.87 8.97
C LEU A 123 -2.86 -1.31 7.68
N GLU A 124 -2.23 -1.53 6.53
CA GLU A 124 -2.75 -1.11 5.21
C GLU A 124 -4.12 -1.72 4.92
N VAL A 125 -4.26 -3.04 5.10
CA VAL A 125 -5.52 -3.76 4.88
C VAL A 125 -6.61 -3.24 5.81
N ARG A 126 -6.29 -3.05 7.10
CA ARG A 126 -7.25 -2.54 8.08
C ARG A 126 -7.75 -1.14 7.73
N HIS A 127 -6.83 -0.23 7.39
CA HIS A 127 -7.17 1.15 7.04
C HIS A 127 -7.93 1.24 5.71
N ALA A 128 -7.57 0.44 4.73
CA ALA A 128 -8.22 0.45 3.42
C ALA A 128 -9.60 -0.21 3.41
N VAL A 129 -9.83 -1.24 4.23
CA VAL A 129 -10.98 -2.15 4.08
C VAL A 129 -11.91 -2.18 5.29
N LEU A 130 -11.39 -2.09 6.53
CA LEU A 130 -12.22 -2.27 7.72
C LEU A 130 -12.88 -0.98 8.20
N ASP A 131 -12.54 0.18 7.65
CA ASP A 131 -13.29 1.42 7.86
C ASP A 131 -14.55 1.41 7.01
N ALA A 132 -15.70 1.11 7.63
CA ALA A 132 -17.01 1.00 6.97
C ALA A 132 -17.47 2.29 6.25
N ARG A 133 -16.81 3.42 6.50
CA ARG A 133 -17.07 4.68 5.78
C ARG A 133 -16.49 4.65 4.35
N ARG A 134 -15.56 3.74 4.05
CA ARG A 134 -14.89 3.64 2.75
C ARG A 134 -15.63 2.63 1.86
N LYS A 135 -16.20 3.11 0.74
CA LYS A 135 -16.79 2.26 -0.29
C LYS A 135 -15.74 1.86 -1.32
N ARG A 136 -14.76 1.07 -0.91
CA ARG A 136 -13.65 0.64 -1.76
C ARG A 136 -13.90 -0.74 -2.38
N ARG A 137 -13.51 -0.92 -3.64
CA ARG A 137 -13.47 -2.20 -4.32
C ARG A 137 -12.14 -2.87 -4.00
N SER A 138 -12.20 -3.79 -3.04
CA SER A 138 -11.02 -4.44 -2.46
C SER A 138 -10.91 -5.89 -2.94
N TYR A 139 -9.74 -6.27 -3.44
CA TYR A 139 -9.46 -7.63 -3.94
C TYR A 139 -8.25 -8.23 -3.23
N PHE A 140 -8.34 -9.51 -2.88
CA PHE A 140 -7.31 -10.22 -2.13
C PHE A 140 -6.86 -11.48 -2.90
N TYR A 141 -5.55 -11.63 -3.08
CA TYR A 141 -4.95 -12.75 -3.81
C TYR A 141 -3.86 -13.40 -2.95
N PRO A 142 -4.21 -14.36 -2.08
CA PRO A 142 -3.24 -15.17 -1.38
C PRO A 142 -2.57 -16.16 -2.35
N ARG A 143 -1.24 -16.23 -2.33
CA ARG A 143 -0.47 -17.18 -3.13
C ARG A 143 -0.50 -18.55 -2.47
N ALA A 144 -1.11 -19.51 -3.16
CA ALA A 144 -1.12 -20.92 -2.72
C ALA A 144 0.27 -21.57 -2.75
N THR A 145 1.10 -21.21 -3.72
CA THR A 145 2.44 -21.78 -3.88
C THR A 145 3.44 -21.16 -2.90
N PRO A 146 4.15 -21.96 -2.09
CA PRO A 146 5.23 -21.46 -1.27
C PRO A 146 6.42 -21.01 -2.12
N VAL A 147 7.02 -19.85 -1.83
CA VAL A 147 8.36 -19.55 -2.35
C VAL A 147 9.37 -20.44 -1.65
N ARG A 148 10.15 -21.18 -2.44
CA ARG A 148 11.34 -21.86 -1.91
C ARG A 148 12.33 -20.79 -1.49
N ASN A 149 12.44 -20.54 -0.19
CA ASN A 149 13.50 -19.71 0.36
C ASN A 149 14.83 -20.43 0.11
N LEU A 150 15.52 -20.08 -0.99
CA LEU A 150 16.87 -20.58 -1.26
C LEU A 150 17.90 -20.02 -0.26
N HIS A 151 17.52 -19.00 0.51
CA HIS A 151 18.27 -18.47 1.64
C HIS A 151 17.32 -18.25 2.82
N GLN A 152 17.60 -18.88 3.96
CA GLN A 152 16.99 -18.54 5.24
C GLN A 152 17.58 -17.20 5.70
N GLU A 153 17.07 -16.10 5.16
CA GLU A 153 17.26 -14.80 5.81
C GLU A 153 16.24 -14.69 6.93
N THR A 154 16.75 -14.70 8.16
CA THR A 154 15.97 -14.35 9.36
C THR A 154 15.31 -12.99 9.16
N ASP A 155 14.09 -12.83 9.66
CA ASP A 155 13.41 -11.53 9.78
C ASP A 155 14.07 -10.67 10.87
N THR A 156 15.39 -10.46 10.75
CA THR A 156 16.09 -9.43 11.51
C THR A 156 15.60 -8.06 11.06
N ALA A 157 15.53 -7.15 12.02
CA ALA A 157 15.12 -5.76 11.93
C ALA A 157 16.03 -4.94 11.02
N GLU A 158 16.09 -5.30 9.74
CA GLU A 158 16.52 -4.37 8.71
C GLU A 158 15.37 -3.37 8.58
N PRO A 159 15.58 -2.08 8.95
CA PRO A 159 14.60 -1.05 8.66
C PRO A 159 14.27 -1.07 7.16
N PHE A 160 13.12 -0.50 6.78
CA PHE A 160 12.87 -0.15 5.39
C PHE A 160 13.93 0.86 4.91
N THR A 161 15.13 0.39 4.59
CA THR A 161 16.17 1.15 3.93
C THR A 161 15.98 0.98 2.44
N CYS A 162 15.50 2.05 1.82
CA CYS A 162 15.62 2.27 0.39
C CYS A 162 17.10 2.12 0.00
N GLN A 163 17.38 1.30 -1.02
CA GLN A 163 18.62 1.47 -1.79
C GLN A 163 18.51 2.73 -2.65
#